data_AF-A0AAX1JE19-F1
#
_entry.id   AF-A0AAX1JE19-F1
#
_cell.length_a   1.000
_cell.length_b   1.000
_cell.length_c   1.000
_cell.angle_alpha   90.00
_cell.angle_beta   90.00
_cell.angle_gamma   90.00
#
_symmetry.space_group_name_H-M   'P 1'
#
loop_
_entity.id
_entity.type
_entity.pdbx_description
1 polymer ?
#
loop_
_entity_poly.entity_id
_entity_poly.type
_entity_poly.pdbx_seq_one_letter_code
_entity_poly.pdbx_strand_id
1 'polypeptide(L)' 'MTDSDVEHLAWEFLQSGYVGTTFANWSLDRRLDKFLRRRSLSRVADDGDLSNIVLDRIMTYLAGRSPLRAIRV' A
#
# COMPACT_ATOMS: atom_id res chain seq x y z
N MET A 1 -14.22 -0.23 1.68
CA MET A 1 -13.13 -0.72 0.80
C MET A 1 -13.19 -2.24 0.84
N THR A 2 -13.18 -2.91 -0.31
CA THR A 2 -13.20 -4.38 -0.37
C THR A 2 -11.79 -4.94 -0.26
N ASP A 3 -11.63 -6.24 0.05
CA ASP A 3 -10.30 -6.88 0.07
C ASP A 3 -9.55 -6.72 -1.27
N SER A 4 -10.26 -6.85 -2.39
CA SER A 4 -9.68 -6.65 -3.72
C SER A 4 -9.17 -5.22 -3.94
N ASP A 5 -9.87 -4.21 -3.39
CA ASP A 5 -9.42 -2.81 -3.44
C ASP A 5 -8.12 -2.63 -2.63
N VAL A 6 -8.03 -3.27 -1.46
CA VAL A 6 -6.83 -3.25 -0.61
C VAL A 6 -5.65 -3.90 -1.32
N GLU A 7 -5.86 -5.08 -1.91
CA GLU A 7 -4.83 -5.80 -2.67
C GLU A 7 -4.32 -5.00 -3.86
N HIS A 8 -5.24 -4.45 -4.64
CA HIS A 8 -4.91 -3.64 -5.81
C HIS A 8 -4.12 -2.39 -5.41
N LEU A 9 -4.58 -1.68 -4.38
CA LEU A 9 -3.93 -0.45 -3.91
C LEU A 9 -2.55 -0.73 -3.30
N ALA A 10 -2.39 -1.81 -2.53
CA ALA A 10 -1.09 -2.25 -2.02
C ALA A 10 -0.14 -2.62 -3.16
N TRP A 11 -0.63 -3.29 -4.20
CA TRP A 11 0.17 -3.61 -5.39
C TRP A 11 0.59 -2.35 -6.16
N GLU A 12 -0.32 -1.41 -6.41
CA GLU A 12 0.01 -0.13 -7.04
C GLU A 12 1.06 0.65 -6.24
N PHE A 13 0.95 0.66 -4.91
CA PHE A 13 1.94 1.29 -4.04
C PHE A 13 3.32 0.64 -4.21
N LEU A 14 3.40 -0.69 -4.24
CA LEU A 14 4.66 -1.41 -4.40
C LEU A 14 5.34 -1.20 -5.76
N GLN A 15 4.55 -1.00 -6.81
CA GLN A 15 5.06 -0.68 -8.15
C GLN A 15 5.41 0.80 -8.32
N SER A 16 5.02 1.63 -7.36
CA SER A 16 5.29 3.07 -7.40
C SER A 16 6.73 3.39 -6.98
N GLY A 17 7.19 4.59 -7.32
CA GLY A 17 8.49 5.09 -6.87
C GLY A 17 8.61 5.29 -5.34
N TYR A 18 7.53 5.12 -4.56
CA TYR A 18 7.54 5.31 -3.11
C TYR A 18 8.32 4.23 -2.36
N VAL A 19 8.48 3.02 -2.93
CA VAL A 19 9.34 1.97 -2.33
C VAL A 19 10.82 2.20 -2.66
N GLY A 20 11.14 3.11 -3.59
CA GLY A 20 12.50 3.43 -4.01
C GLY A 20 13.32 4.22 -2.99
N THR A 21 14.61 4.38 -3.30
CA THR A 21 15.60 5.08 -2.46
C THR A 21 15.32 6.57 -2.30
N THR A 22 14.61 7.19 -3.24
CA THR A 22 14.19 8.60 -3.19
C THR A 22 13.44 8.95 -1.90
N PHE A 23 12.70 8.00 -1.35
CA PHE A 23 11.92 8.19 -0.12
C PHE A 23 12.49 7.39 1.06
N ALA A 24 13.74 6.92 0.98
CA ALA A 24 14.36 6.05 2.00
C ALA A 24 14.29 6.62 3.42
N ASN A 25 14.36 7.95 3.57
CA ASN A 25 14.27 8.67 4.84
C ASN A 25 12.85 8.81 5.40
N TRP A 26 11.83 8.39 4.66
CA TRP A 26 10.44 8.41 5.12
C TRP A 26 10.04 7.03 5.60
N SER A 27 9.26 7.01 6.69
CA SER A 27 8.55 5.82 7.15
C SER A 27 7.53 5.36 6.11
N LEU A 28 7.16 4.08 6.15
CA LEU A 28 6.28 3.47 5.16
C LEU A 28 4.87 4.06 5.20
N ASP A 29 4.36 4.38 6.38
CA ASP A 29 3.10 5.11 6.60
C ASP A 29 3.12 6.49 5.91
N ARG A 30 4.20 7.26 6.05
CA ARG A 30 4.33 8.59 5.42
C ARG A 30 4.39 8.49 3.90
N ARG A 31 5.06 7.47 3.38
CA ARG A 31 5.09 7.18 1.94
C ARG A 31 3.68 6.85 1.43
N LEU A 32 2.95 6.03 2.19
CA LEU A 32 1.58 5.64 1.87
C LEU A 32 0.62 6.84 1.90
N ASP A 33 0.68 7.70 2.92
CA ASP A 33 -0.11 8.94 2.99
C ASP A 33 0.10 9.80 1.75
N LYS A 34 1.37 10.02 1.35
CA LYS A 34 1.66 10.83 0.17
C LYS A 34 1.16 10.19 -1.13
N PHE A 35 1.25 8.86 -1.23
CA PHE A 35 0.71 8.11 -2.37
C PHE A 35 -0.80 8.29 -2.48
N LEU A 36 -1.54 8.05 -1.38
CA LEU A 36 -2.99 8.17 -1.32
C LEU A 36 -3.46 9.59 -1.69
N ARG A 37 -2.82 10.62 -1.13
CA ARG A 37 -3.15 12.02 -1.44
C ARG A 37 -2.89 12.38 -2.91
N ARG A 38 -1.84 11.84 -3.55
CA ARG A 38 -1.61 12.05 -4.99
C ARG A 38 -2.63 11.35 -5.88
N ARG A 39 -3.28 10.28 -5.40
CA ARG A 39 -4.33 9.54 -6.10
C ARG A 39 -5.73 10.10 -5.82
N SER A 40 -5.84 11.25 -5.15
CA SER A 40 -7.11 11.83 -4.69
C SER A 40 -7.88 10.92 -3.72
N LEU A 41 -7.18 10.03 -3.02
CA LEU A 41 -7.71 9.12 -2.01
C LEU A 41 -7.53 9.67 -0.60
N SER A 42 -7.70 10.99 -0.42
CA SER A 42 -7.51 11.65 0.89
C SER A 42 -8.39 11.03 1.98
N ARG A 43 -9.61 10.59 1.65
CA ARG A 43 -10.49 9.89 2.59
C ARG A 43 -9.87 8.61 3.16
N VAL A 44 -9.06 7.90 2.39
CA VAL A 44 -8.34 6.68 2.84
C VAL A 44 -7.12 7.08 3.66
N ALA A 45 -6.45 8.18 3.32
CA ALA A 45 -5.30 8.69 4.07
C ALA A 45 -5.70 9.27 5.44
N ASP A 46 -6.87 9.92 5.51
CA ASP A 46 -7.38 10.57 6.72
C ASP A 46 -8.10 9.56 7.64
N ASP A 47 -8.47 8.38 7.13
CA ASP A 47 -9.06 7.29 7.90
C ASP A 47 -7.95 6.32 8.35
N GLY A 48 -7.61 6.38 9.65
CA GLY A 48 -6.53 5.58 10.23
C GLY A 48 -6.73 4.07 10.09
N ASP A 49 -7.97 3.58 10.15
CA ASP A 49 -8.26 2.16 10.03
C ASP A 49 -8.06 1.69 8.59
N LEU A 50 -8.58 2.45 7.62
CA LEU A 50 -8.38 2.15 6.20
C LEU A 50 -6.91 2.24 5.79
N SER A 51 -6.18 3.25 6.28
CA SER A 51 -4.75 3.38 6.05
C SER A 51 -3.95 2.22 6.65
N ASN A 52 -4.30 1.78 7.86
CA ASN A 52 -3.65 0.64 8.51
C ASN A 52 -3.91 -0.69 7.77
N ILE A 53 -5.11 -0.91 7.26
CA ILE A 53 -5.45 -2.11 6.47
C ILE A 53 -4.56 -2.20 5.21
N VAL A 54 -4.37 -1.08 4.52
CA VAL A 54 -3.48 -1.02 3.35
C VAL A 54 -2.02 -1.24 3.75
N LEU A 55 -1.58 -0.59 4.83
CA LEU A 55 -0.21 -0.68 5.32
C LEU A 55 0.14 -2.13 5.70
N ASP A 56 -0.76 -2.82 6.40
CA ASP A 56 -0.61 -4.24 6.76
C ASP A 56 -0.49 -5.12 5.52
N ARG A 57 -1.30 -4.86 4.48
CA ARG A 57 -1.20 -5.60 3.22
C ARG A 57 0.13 -5.36 2.50
N ILE A 58 0.63 -4.13 2.49
CA ILE A 58 1.95 -3.79 1.93
C ILE A 58 3.05 -4.53 2.70
N MET A 59 3.02 -4.50 4.03
CA MET A 59 4.01 -5.21 4.86
C MET A 59 3.97 -6.71 4.63
N THR A 60 2.78 -7.29 4.47
CA THR A 60 2.59 -8.71 4.14
C THR A 60 3.27 -9.09 2.82
N TYR A 61 3.12 -8.26 1.77
CA TYR A 61 3.81 -8.44 0.50
C TYR A 61 5.34 -8.27 0.63
N LEU A 62 5.81 -7.26 1.36
CA LEU A 62 7.24 -7.03 1.60
C LEU A 62 7.89 -8.16 2.41
N ALA A 63 7.15 -8.78 3.32
CA ALA A 63 7.59 -9.95 4.08
C ALA A 63 7.63 -11.24 3.26
N GLY A 64 7.33 -11.18 1.95
CA GLY A 64 7.33 -12.36 1.06
C GLY A 64 6.12 -13.28 1.26
N ARG A 65 5.15 -12.91 2.10
CA ARG A 65 3.84 -13.58 2.19
C ARG A 65 2.94 -13.03 1.10
N SER A 66 3.16 -13.42 -0.15
CA SER A 66 2.30 -13.02 -1.27
C SER A 66 1.08 -13.96 -1.37
N PRO A 67 -0.16 -13.55 -1.00
CA PRO A 67 -1.37 -14.27 -1.41
C PRO A 67 -1.54 -14.34 -2.93
N LEU A 68 -0.90 -13.43 -3.68
CA LEU A 68 -0.92 -13.40 -5.16
C LEU A 68 -0.15 -14.55 -5.83
N ARG A 69 0.51 -15.43 -5.08
CA ARG A 69 1.08 -16.69 -5.61
C ARG A 69 0.06 -17.83 -5.72
N ALA A 70 -1.15 -17.66 -5.21
CA ALA A 70 -2.20 -18.68 -5.27
C ALA A 70 -3.05 -18.64 -6.55
N ILE A 71 -2.90 -17.61 -7.40
CA ILE A 71 -3.62 -17.50 -8.68
C ILE A 71 -2.62 -17.66 -9.83
N ARG A 72 -2.24 -18.91 -10.07
CA ARG A 72 -1.73 -19.35 -11.37
C ARG A 72 -2.30 -20.74 -11.61
N VAL A 73 -3.48 -20.78 -12.22
CA VAL A 73 -4.07 -21.96 -12.87
C VAL A 73 -3.77 -21.82 -14.36
#